data_AF-A0A8S0G3G4-F1
#
_entry.id   AF-A0A8S0G3G4-F1
#
_cell.length_a   1.000
_cell.length_b   1.000
_cell.length_c   1.000
_cell.angle_alpha   90.00
_cell.angle_beta   90.00
_cell.angle_gamma   90.00
#
_symmetry.space_group_name_H-M   'P 1'
#
loop_
_entity.id
_entity.type
_entity.pdbx_description
1 polymer ?
#
loop_
_entity_poly.entity_id
_entity_poly.type
_entity_poly.pdbx_seq_one_letter_code
_entity_poly.pdbx_strand_id
1 'polypeptide(L)'
;MTDFRESDTMSLFDKKHLVSPADALPGRNTPMPVATLHAVNGHSMTNVPDGMEIAIFAMGCFWGVERLFWQLPGVYSTAAGYTGGYTPNPTYREVCSGDTGHAEAVRIVYDPSVISYEQLLQVFFLVGRITIPPRECVRAMTTARSIVQRFIR
;
A
#
# COMPACT_ATOMS: atom_id res chain seq x y z
N MET A 1 -17.22 42.44 -29.68
CA MET A 1 -15.80 42.31 -29.25
C MET A 1 -15.82 42.10 -27.75
N THR A 2 -16.19 40.88 -27.35
CA THR A 2 -16.36 40.44 -25.96
C THR A 2 -15.91 38.98 -25.99
N ASP A 3 -14.74 38.72 -25.40
CA ASP A 3 -14.62 38.17 -24.04
C ASP A 3 -14.58 36.64 -24.11
N PHE A 4 -13.41 36.05 -23.85
CA PHE A 4 -13.34 34.86 -23.02
C PHE A 4 -11.90 34.38 -22.76
N ARG A 5 -11.63 34.21 -21.45
CA ARG A 5 -10.78 33.16 -20.85
C ARG A 5 -9.27 33.33 -20.97
N GLU A 6 -8.79 34.14 -20.03
CA GLU A 6 -7.77 33.75 -19.05
C GLU A 6 -7.77 32.22 -18.77
N SER A 7 -7.00 31.45 -19.53
CA SER A 7 -6.83 30.00 -19.33
C SER A 7 -5.38 29.59 -19.44
N ASP A 8 -4.47 30.26 -18.71
CA ASP A 8 -3.08 29.81 -18.60
C ASP A 8 -2.52 30.04 -17.20
N THR A 9 -3.27 29.57 -16.21
CA THR A 9 -2.69 29.23 -14.91
C THR A 9 -2.96 27.75 -14.63
N MET A 10 -2.22 26.87 -15.32
CA MET A 10 -2.02 25.52 -14.80
C MET A 10 -1.26 25.65 -13.47
N SER A 11 -2.05 25.77 -12.40
CA SER A 11 -1.63 25.83 -11.02
C SER A 11 -0.65 24.69 -10.74
N LEU A 12 0.61 25.07 -10.50
CA LEU A 12 1.69 24.24 -9.97
C LEU A 12 1.39 23.69 -8.54
N PHE A 13 0.17 23.90 -8.03
CA PHE A 13 -0.27 23.54 -6.68
C PHE A 13 -1.29 22.40 -6.57
N ASP A 14 -1.75 21.78 -7.67
CA ASP A 14 -2.76 20.72 -7.60
C ASP A 14 -2.21 19.30 -7.34
N LYS A 15 -1.26 19.19 -6.39
CA LYS A 15 -0.71 17.90 -5.92
C LYS A 15 -1.67 17.11 -5.02
N LYS A 16 -2.98 17.37 -5.06
CA LYS A 16 -4.00 16.72 -4.20
C LYS A 16 -5.19 16.17 -4.96
N HIS A 17 -5.08 15.93 -6.27
CA HIS A 17 -6.17 15.25 -6.96
C HIS A 17 -6.16 13.75 -6.63
N LEU A 18 -6.96 13.36 -5.64
CA LEU A 18 -7.39 11.97 -5.49
C LEU A 18 -8.35 11.69 -6.65
N VAL A 19 -8.09 10.62 -7.41
CA VAL A 19 -9.00 10.18 -8.47
C VAL A 19 -10.38 9.94 -7.88
N SER A 20 -11.43 10.37 -8.58
CA SER A 20 -12.79 10.06 -8.17
C SER A 20 -13.11 8.60 -8.49
N PRO A 21 -14.08 7.95 -7.81
CA PRO A 21 -14.49 6.59 -8.18
C PRO A 21 -14.96 6.47 -9.64
N ALA A 22 -15.51 7.54 -10.23
CA ALA A 22 -16.00 7.56 -11.60
C ALA A 22 -14.88 7.63 -12.64
N ASP A 23 -13.75 8.23 -12.26
CA ASP A 23 -12.58 8.42 -13.15
C ASP A 23 -11.49 7.38 -12.91
N ALA A 24 -11.69 6.48 -11.94
CA ALA A 24 -10.73 5.45 -11.62
C ALA A 24 -10.61 4.43 -12.75
N LEU A 25 -9.39 3.95 -12.99
CA LEU A 25 -9.16 2.93 -14.01
C LEU A 25 -10.05 1.70 -13.75
N PRO A 26 -10.62 1.08 -14.81
CA PRO A 26 -11.55 -0.04 -14.66
C PRO A 26 -10.87 -1.33 -14.17
N GLY A 27 -9.54 -1.42 -14.32
CA GLY A 27 -8.76 -2.55 -13.83
C GLY A 27 -9.06 -3.86 -14.57
N ARG A 28 -9.03 -4.96 -13.82
CA ARG A 28 -9.28 -6.31 -14.36
C ARG A 28 -9.93 -7.22 -13.32
N ASN A 29 -10.58 -8.28 -13.78
CA ASN A 29 -11.12 -9.33 -12.91
C ASN A 29 -10.09 -10.41 -12.57
N THR A 30 -9.05 -10.54 -13.39
CA THR A 30 -8.00 -11.54 -13.19
C THR A 30 -7.02 -11.07 -12.12
N PRO A 31 -6.86 -11.80 -11.00
CA PRO A 31 -5.89 -11.45 -9.98
C PRO A 31 -4.46 -11.66 -10.51
N MET A 32 -3.52 -10.90 -9.95
CA MET A 32 -2.10 -11.10 -10.25
C MET A 32 -1.66 -12.48 -9.75
N PRO A 33 -0.90 -13.26 -10.55
CA PRO A 33 -0.33 -14.51 -10.07
C PRO A 33 0.71 -14.20 -8.99
N VAL A 34 0.57 -14.87 -7.84
CA VAL A 34 1.49 -14.77 -6.70
C VAL A 34 2.04 -16.17 -6.40
N ALA A 35 3.30 -16.26 -5.99
CA ALA A 35 3.89 -17.50 -5.54
C ALA A 35 3.11 -18.08 -4.35
N THR A 36 3.04 -19.40 -4.25
CA THR A 36 2.36 -20.07 -3.13
C THR A 36 3.11 -19.92 -1.82
N LEU A 37 4.44 -19.87 -1.89
CA LEU A 37 5.35 -19.79 -0.75
C LEU A 37 6.09 -18.45 -0.75
N HIS A 38 6.28 -17.92 0.44
CA HIS A 38 7.02 -16.69 0.68
C HIS A 38 8.51 -16.93 0.44
N ALA A 39 9.13 -16.04 -0.33
CA ALA A 39 10.49 -16.24 -0.85
C ALA A 39 11.58 -16.36 0.22
N VAL A 40 11.35 -15.80 1.42
CA VAL A 40 12.37 -15.76 2.49
C VAL A 40 12.20 -16.89 3.49
N ASN A 41 10.96 -17.19 3.91
CA ASN A 41 10.70 -18.12 5.02
C ASN A 41 9.93 -19.38 4.59
N GLY A 42 9.52 -19.48 3.32
CA GLY A 42 8.82 -20.65 2.79
C GLY A 42 7.40 -20.84 3.30
N HIS A 43 6.85 -19.90 4.08
CA HIS A 43 5.48 -19.97 4.57
C HIS A 43 4.46 -19.66 3.49
N SER A 44 3.20 -20.06 3.68
CA SER A 44 2.16 -19.77 2.70
C SER A 44 1.93 -18.26 2.54
N MET A 45 1.85 -17.79 1.30
CA MET A 45 1.53 -16.39 0.98
C MET A 45 0.05 -16.06 1.21
N THR A 46 -0.83 -17.05 1.01
CA THR A 46 -2.29 -16.87 1.01
C THR A 46 -2.95 -17.45 2.24
N ASN A 47 -2.50 -18.63 2.71
CA ASN A 47 -3.07 -19.26 3.88
C ASN A 47 -2.60 -18.56 5.17
N VAL A 48 -3.53 -18.33 6.09
CA VAL A 48 -3.27 -17.76 7.42
C VAL A 48 -3.59 -18.85 8.44
N PRO A 49 -2.58 -19.39 9.14
CA PRO A 49 -2.80 -20.34 10.22
C PRO A 49 -3.71 -19.80 11.33
N ASP A 50 -4.38 -20.71 12.03
CA ASP A 50 -5.20 -20.35 13.19
C ASP A 50 -4.35 -19.71 14.30
N GLY A 51 -4.93 -18.73 15.00
CA GLY A 51 -4.25 -17.97 16.04
C GLY A 51 -3.35 -16.83 15.52
N MET A 52 -3.17 -16.70 14.19
CA MET A 52 -2.47 -15.56 13.60
C MET A 52 -3.42 -14.42 13.23
N GLU A 53 -2.88 -13.21 13.27
CA GLU A 53 -3.59 -11.99 12.90
C GLU A 53 -2.98 -11.36 11.64
N ILE A 54 -3.76 -10.47 11.02
CA ILE A 54 -3.33 -9.74 9.82
C ILE A 54 -3.30 -8.24 10.12
N ALA A 55 -2.16 -7.62 9.79
CA ALA A 55 -2.02 -6.16 9.74
C ALA A 55 -1.72 -5.73 8.29
N ILE A 56 -2.26 -4.59 7.89
CA ILE A 56 -1.93 -3.95 6.61
C ILE A 56 -1.42 -2.55 6.89
N PHE A 57 -0.24 -2.23 6.35
CA PHE A 57 0.37 -0.90 6.46
C PHE A 57 0.69 -0.31 5.09
N ALA A 58 0.26 0.92 4.86
CA ALA A 58 0.67 1.74 3.71
C ALA A 58 1.62 2.86 4.18
N MET A 59 2.92 2.76 3.87
CA MET A 59 3.95 3.70 4.34
C MET A 59 4.97 4.13 3.26
N GLY A 60 4.56 4.15 1.99
CA GLY A 60 5.44 4.49 0.87
C GLY A 60 6.00 3.24 0.19
N CYS A 61 7.24 3.31 -0.33
CA CYS A 61 7.82 2.26 -1.16
C CYS A 61 7.81 0.90 -0.47
N PHE A 62 6.94 -0.01 -0.93
CA PHE A 62 6.68 -1.29 -0.25
C PHE A 62 7.88 -2.24 -0.15
N TRP A 63 8.93 -2.08 -0.97
CA TRP A 63 10.08 -2.99 -1.02
C TRP A 63 10.93 -2.89 0.25
N GLY A 64 11.15 -1.66 0.71
CA GLY A 64 11.86 -1.43 1.98
C GLY A 64 11.01 -1.88 3.16
N VAL A 65 9.71 -1.64 3.09
CA VAL A 65 8.75 -1.93 4.15
C VAL A 65 8.56 -3.42 4.37
N GLU A 66 8.31 -4.17 3.30
CA GLU A 66 8.12 -5.62 3.35
C GLU A 66 9.36 -6.29 3.95
N ARG A 67 10.55 -5.83 3.53
CA ARG A 67 11.83 -6.32 4.05
C ARG A 67 12.01 -6.08 5.54
N LEU A 68 11.52 -4.96 6.06
CA LEU A 68 11.63 -4.64 7.49
C LEU A 68 10.77 -5.60 8.32
N PHE A 69 9.56 -5.90 7.87
CA PHE A 69 8.62 -6.72 8.63
C PHE A 69 8.97 -8.21 8.62
N TRP A 70 9.39 -8.81 7.50
CA TRP A 70 9.69 -10.25 7.50
C TRP A 70 10.89 -10.62 8.38
N GLN A 71 11.71 -9.65 8.79
CA GLN A 71 12.84 -9.85 9.69
C GLN A 71 12.44 -9.83 11.17
N LEU A 72 11.23 -9.36 11.49
CA LEU A 72 10.77 -9.27 12.87
C LEU A 72 10.38 -10.66 13.40
N PRO A 73 10.86 -11.05 14.59
CA PRO A 73 10.36 -12.23 15.28
C PRO A 73 8.85 -12.16 15.46
N GLY A 74 8.14 -13.26 15.21
CA GLY A 74 6.68 -13.32 15.28
C GLY A 74 5.96 -12.99 13.97
N VAL A 75 6.65 -12.49 12.94
CA VAL A 75 6.06 -12.33 11.60
C VAL A 75 6.13 -13.65 10.84
N TYR A 76 4.96 -14.13 10.43
CA TYR A 76 4.80 -15.38 9.69
C TYR A 76 5.00 -15.20 8.19
N SER A 77 4.32 -14.24 7.56
CA SER A 77 4.50 -13.95 6.13
C SER A 77 4.16 -12.50 5.82
N THR A 78 4.76 -11.98 4.75
CA THR A 78 4.50 -10.63 4.25
C THR A 78 4.16 -10.67 2.76
N ALA A 79 3.38 -9.72 2.30
CA ALA A 79 3.08 -9.56 0.88
C ALA A 79 2.93 -8.08 0.50
N ALA A 80 3.72 -7.63 -0.47
CA ALA A 80 3.54 -6.33 -1.12
C ALA A 80 2.31 -6.30 -2.03
N GLY A 81 1.55 -5.20 -1.99
CA GLY A 81 0.35 -5.02 -2.79
C GLY A 81 -0.17 -3.58 -2.76
N TYR A 82 -1.43 -3.43 -3.19
CA TYR A 82 -2.08 -2.13 -3.34
C TYR A 82 -3.46 -2.16 -2.67
N THR A 83 -3.81 -1.11 -1.92
CA THR A 83 -5.10 -1.02 -1.22
C THR A 83 -5.57 0.43 -1.06
N GLY A 84 -6.84 0.60 -0.66
CA GLY A 84 -7.44 1.90 -0.36
C GLY A 84 -7.99 2.66 -1.58
N GLY A 85 -7.82 2.12 -2.79
CA GLY A 85 -8.35 2.66 -4.05
C GLY A 85 -9.59 1.92 -4.57
N TYR A 86 -9.92 2.21 -5.83
CA TYR A 86 -11.17 1.74 -6.45
C TYR A 86 -10.94 0.67 -7.53
N THR A 87 -9.82 0.76 -8.25
CA THR A 87 -9.53 -0.13 -9.39
C THR A 87 -9.35 -1.59 -8.92
N PRO A 88 -10.13 -2.57 -9.42
CA PRO A 88 -9.94 -3.97 -9.07
C PRO A 88 -8.69 -4.56 -9.73
N ASN A 89 -7.96 -5.39 -8.97
CA ASN A 89 -6.73 -6.08 -9.38
C ASN A 89 -5.76 -5.20 -10.20
N PRO A 90 -5.34 -4.03 -9.67
CA PRO A 90 -4.50 -3.11 -10.42
C PRO A 90 -3.09 -3.69 -10.64
N THR A 91 -2.45 -3.29 -11.72
CA THR A 91 -1.02 -3.55 -11.97
C THR A 91 -0.17 -2.40 -11.47
N TYR A 92 1.11 -2.66 -11.23
CA TYR A 92 2.08 -1.62 -10.86
C TYR A 92 2.04 -0.39 -11.78
N ARG A 93 1.95 -0.61 -13.10
CA ARG A 93 1.88 0.48 -14.08
C ARG A 93 0.63 1.35 -13.91
N GLU A 94 -0.52 0.72 -13.66
CA GLU A 94 -1.76 1.44 -13.41
C GLU A 94 -1.69 2.21 -12.09
N VAL A 95 -1.12 1.62 -11.03
CA VAL A 95 -0.96 2.32 -9.74
C VAL A 95 -0.04 3.53 -9.89
N CYS A 96 1.07 3.41 -10.62
CA CYS A 96 1.98 4.54 -10.83
C CYS A 96 1.44 5.65 -11.74
N SER A 97 0.36 5.43 -12.49
CA SER A 97 -0.35 6.53 -13.15
C SER A 97 -0.98 7.51 -12.14
N GLY A 98 -1.38 7.00 -10.98
CA GLY A 98 -2.18 7.72 -9.97
C GLY A 98 -3.69 7.52 -10.11
N ASP A 99 -4.16 6.95 -11.22
CA ASP A 99 -5.59 6.92 -11.58
C ASP A 99 -6.34 5.73 -10.98
N THR A 100 -5.71 4.98 -10.05
CA THR A 100 -6.37 3.85 -9.37
C THR A 100 -6.88 4.19 -7.97
N GLY A 101 -6.35 5.27 -7.39
CA GLY A 101 -6.60 5.66 -6.00
C GLY A 101 -5.93 4.76 -4.96
N HIS A 102 -5.21 3.71 -5.37
CA HIS A 102 -4.54 2.81 -4.42
C HIS A 102 -3.25 3.40 -3.88
N ALA A 103 -2.95 3.05 -2.64
CA ALA A 103 -1.65 3.24 -2.02
C ALA A 103 -0.86 1.91 -2.05
N GLU A 104 0.47 2.01 -2.16
CA GLU A 104 1.36 0.89 -1.89
C GLU A 104 1.25 0.46 -0.43
N ALA A 105 1.00 -0.82 -0.20
CA ALA A 105 0.80 -1.39 1.11
C ALA A 105 1.45 -2.76 1.25
N VAL A 106 1.73 -3.14 2.49
CA VAL A 106 2.24 -4.46 2.86
C VAL A 106 1.23 -5.13 3.78
N ARG A 107 0.82 -6.34 3.42
CA ARG A 107 0.08 -7.26 4.29
C ARG A 107 1.07 -8.06 5.12
N ILE A 108 0.82 -8.16 6.42
CA ILE A 108 1.65 -8.87 7.39
C ILE A 108 0.76 -9.85 8.12
N VAL A 109 1.16 -11.11 8.12
CA VAL A 109 0.60 -12.15 8.98
C VAL A 109 1.56 -12.33 10.15
N TYR A 110 1.05 -12.21 11.37
CA TYR A 110 1.88 -12.28 12.58
C TYR A 110 1.20 -13.08 13.68
N ASP A 111 2.02 -13.60 14.58
CA ASP A 111 1.60 -14.28 15.80
C ASP A 111 1.48 -13.24 16.94
N PRO A 112 0.25 -12.91 17.40
CA PRO A 112 0.03 -11.93 18.45
C PRO A 112 0.60 -12.36 19.82
N SER A 113 0.94 -13.64 20.00
CA SER A 113 1.59 -14.13 21.22
C SER A 113 3.09 -13.83 21.26
N VAL A 114 3.71 -13.56 20.09
CA VAL A 114 5.14 -13.26 19.96
C VAL A 114 5.36 -11.77 19.70
N ILE A 115 4.56 -11.16 18.81
CA ILE A 115 4.65 -9.73 18.49
C ILE A 115 3.27 -9.09 18.53
N SER A 116 3.13 -8.04 19.32
CA SER A 116 1.88 -7.31 19.44
C SER A 116 1.68 -6.34 18.27
N TYR A 117 0.43 -6.02 18.01
CA TYR A 117 0.07 -5.01 17.01
C TYR A 117 0.68 -3.63 17.33
N GLU A 118 0.78 -3.28 18.61
CA GLU A 118 1.41 -2.04 19.08
C GLU A 118 2.90 -2.01 18.75
N GLN A 119 3.60 -3.15 18.83
CA GLN A 119 5.00 -3.25 18.41
C GLN A 119 5.13 -3.07 16.89
N LEU A 120 4.21 -3.63 16.11
CA LEU A 120 4.17 -3.38 14.66
C LEU A 120 3.92 -1.89 14.34
N LEU A 121 3.03 -1.24 15.09
CA LEU A 121 2.79 0.21 15.00
C LEU A 121 4.01 1.04 15.39
N GLN A 122 4.77 0.62 16.41
CA GLN A 122 6.01 1.31 16.78
C GLN A 122 7.02 1.28 15.64
N VAL A 123 7.20 0.12 14.99
CA VAL A 123 8.04 -0.01 13.79
C VAL A 123 7.51 0.89 12.67
N PHE A 124 6.20 0.87 12.42
CA PHE A 124 5.53 1.73 11.44
C PHE A 124 5.87 3.21 11.63
N PHE A 125 5.69 3.73 12.85
CA PHE A 125 5.94 5.15 13.14
C PHE A 125 7.43 5.50 13.18
N LEU A 126 8.30 4.57 13.57
CA LEU A 126 9.73 4.78 13.56
C LEU A 126 10.25 4.95 12.11
N VAL A 127 9.77 4.11 11.19
CA VAL A 127 10.15 4.16 9.77
C VAL A 127 9.56 5.41 9.11
N GLY A 128 8.29 5.73 9.35
CA GLY A 128 7.64 6.92 8.77
C GLY A 128 8.28 8.26 9.19
N ARG A 129 9.01 8.29 10.31
CA ARG A 129 9.80 9.47 10.74
C ARG A 129 11.09 9.64 9.95
N ILE A 130 11.63 8.56 9.37
CA ILE A 130 12.77 8.59 8.46
C ILE A 130 12.20 8.88 7.08
N THR A 131 12.27 10.13 6.64
CA THR A 131 11.76 10.53 5.32
C THR A 131 12.54 9.81 4.22
N ILE A 132 12.05 8.66 3.75
CA ILE A 132 12.55 8.01 2.55
C ILE A 132 11.88 8.74 1.37
N PRO A 133 12.63 9.44 0.51
CA PRO A 133 12.04 10.09 -0.65
C PRO A 133 11.36 9.02 -1.53
N PRO A 134 10.12 9.27 -2.00
CA PRO A 134 9.45 8.40 -2.94
C PRO A 134 10.35 8.04 -4.12
N ARG A 135 10.43 6.76 -4.50
CA ARG A 135 10.94 6.39 -5.83
C ARG A 135 9.77 6.07 -6.74
N GLU A 136 9.83 6.60 -7.96
CA GLU A 136 8.99 6.39 -9.16
C GLU A 136 7.46 6.61 -9.07
N CYS A 137 6.79 6.27 -7.98
CA CYS A 137 5.32 6.27 -7.88
C CYS A 137 4.79 7.49 -7.06
N VAL A 138 5.25 8.71 -7.39
CA VAL A 138 5.06 9.93 -6.56
C VAL A 138 3.61 10.46 -6.51
N ARG A 139 2.77 10.14 -7.51
CA ARG A 139 1.37 10.59 -7.54
C ARG A 139 0.42 9.78 -6.65
N ALA A 140 0.70 8.50 -6.40
CA ALA A 140 -0.12 7.67 -5.50
C ALA A 140 0.08 8.03 -4.02
N MET A 141 1.19 8.71 -3.68
CA MET A 141 1.61 8.93 -2.30
C MET A 141 0.96 10.12 -1.60
N THR A 142 0.34 11.08 -2.31
CA THR A 142 -0.45 12.14 -1.67
C THR A 142 -1.74 11.60 -1.02
N THR A 143 -2.08 10.35 -1.30
CA THR A 143 -3.17 9.56 -0.70
C THR A 143 -2.74 8.74 0.53
N ALA A 144 -1.45 8.67 0.87
CA ALA A 144 -0.97 7.91 2.02
C ALA A 144 -1.28 8.65 3.34
N ARG A 145 -2.59 8.82 3.63
CA ARG A 145 -3.02 8.64 5.02
C ARG A 145 -2.55 7.25 5.38
N SER A 146 -1.76 7.11 6.44
CA SER A 146 -1.33 5.82 6.98
C SER A 146 -2.53 4.88 7.08
N ILE A 147 -2.74 4.02 6.07
CA ILE A 147 -3.80 3.03 6.12
C ILE A 147 -3.24 1.97 7.04
N VAL A 148 -3.87 1.88 8.20
CA VAL A 148 -3.64 0.81 9.14
C VAL A 148 -4.94 0.04 9.28
N GLN A 149 -4.93 -1.21 8.82
CA GLN A 149 -6.06 -2.12 8.99
C GLN A 149 -5.58 -3.35 9.76
N ARG A 150 -6.23 -3.61 10.90
CA ARG A 150 -6.08 -4.85 11.66
C ARG A 150 -7.31 -5.70 11.40
N PHE A 151 -7.11 -6.91 10.92
CA PHE A 151 -8.16 -7.92 10.84
C PHE A 151 -7.93 -8.91 11.98
N ILE A 152 -8.81 -8.86 12.99
CA ILE A 152 -8.86 -9.82 14.07
C ILE A 152 -9.82 -10.94 13.61
N ARG A 153 -9.35 -12.18 13.63
CA ARG A 153 -10.15 -13.38 13.33
C ARG A 153 -10.66 -14.01 14.61
#